data_AF-V5FRA8-F1
#
_entry.id   AF-V5FRA8-F1
#
_cell.length_a   1.000
_cell.length_b   1.000
_cell.length_c   1.000
_cell.angle_alpha   90.00
_cell.angle_beta   90.00
_cell.angle_gamma   90.00
#
_symmetry.space_group_name_H-M   'P 1'
#
loop_
_entity.id
_entity.type
_entity.pdbx_description
1 polymer ?
#
loop_
_entity_poly.entity_id
_entity_poly.type
_entity_poly.pdbx_seq_one_letter_code
_entity_poly.pdbx_strand_id
1 'polypeptide(L)'
;IEFHTTLENVYKETSLRVLDLLKNKYKLYEHLQSLRRYLLLGQGDFIRHLLELLAPELNKPAENIYGHTLTAILESAIRVTNAQYEDEDTLKRLNVSFMSHSSGDMGWDVFSLVYIVDGPIGTIFQQTMP
;
A
#
# COMPACT_ATOMS: atom_id res chain seq x y z
N ILE A 1 -30.74 -35.40 0.47
CA ILE A 1 -29.31 -35.72 0.72
C ILE A 1 -28.48 -35.42 -0.53
N GLU A 2 -28.88 -35.93 -1.71
CA GLU A 2 -28.19 -35.67 -2.98
C GLU A 2 -28.05 -34.18 -3.35
N PHE A 3 -29.12 -33.38 -3.24
CA PHE A 3 -29.06 -31.94 -3.52
C PHE A 3 -28.05 -31.19 -2.65
N HIS A 4 -27.99 -31.51 -1.35
CA HIS A 4 -27.04 -30.89 -0.43
C HIS A 4 -25.59 -31.20 -0.82
N THR A 5 -25.30 -32.45 -1.17
CA THR A 5 -23.96 -32.84 -1.63
C THR A 5 -23.58 -32.13 -2.94
N THR A 6 -24.51 -32.02 -3.88
CA THR A 6 -24.28 -31.28 -5.13
C THR A 6 -24.03 -29.80 -4.86
N LEU A 7 -24.79 -29.18 -3.94
CA LEU A 7 -24.62 -27.78 -3.56
C LEU A 7 -23.26 -27.53 -2.90
N GLU A 8 -22.84 -28.39 -1.98
CA GLU A 8 -21.51 -28.34 -1.35
C GLU A 8 -20.38 -28.45 -2.38
N ASN A 9 -20.52 -29.36 -3.36
CA ASN A 9 -19.53 -29.53 -4.42
C ASN A 9 -19.41 -28.28 -5.31
N VAL A 10 -20.55 -27.73 -5.74
CA VAL A 10 -20.57 -26.49 -6.57
C VAL A 10 -20.02 -25.31 -5.79
N TYR A 11 -20.38 -25.18 -4.51
CA TYR A 11 -19.83 -24.15 -3.63
C TYR A 11 -18.31 -24.25 -3.55
N LYS A 12 -17.78 -25.44 -3.22
CA LYS A 12 -16.34 -25.68 -3.11
C LYS A 12 -15.59 -25.40 -4.42
N GLU A 13 -16.12 -25.88 -5.54
CA GLU A 13 -15.52 -25.65 -6.86
C GLU A 13 -15.47 -24.16 -7.19
N THR A 14 -16.58 -23.46 -6.97
CA THR A 14 -16.68 -22.01 -7.22
C THR A 14 -15.73 -21.23 -6.31
N SER A 15 -15.68 -21.55 -5.01
CA SER A 15 -14.78 -20.93 -4.05
C SER A 15 -13.31 -21.14 -4.41
N LEU A 16 -12.92 -22.35 -4.84
CA LEU A 16 -11.56 -22.63 -5.29
C LEU A 16 -11.21 -21.83 -6.53
N ARG A 17 -12.14 -21.68 -7.48
CA ARG A 17 -11.94 -20.87 -8.68
C ARG A 17 -11.76 -19.38 -8.35
N VAL A 18 -12.54 -18.85 -7.42
CA VAL A 18 -12.38 -17.46 -6.95
C VAL A 18 -11.03 -17.27 -6.27
N LEU A 19 -10.64 -18.19 -5.39
CA LEU A 19 -9.35 -18.13 -4.71
C LEU A 19 -8.17 -18.18 -5.70
N ASP A 20 -8.27 -19.04 -6.71
CA ASP A 20 -7.26 -19.16 -7.77
C ASP A 20 -7.12 -17.86 -8.56
N LEU A 21 -8.25 -17.23 -8.93
CA LEU A 21 -8.26 -15.93 -9.60
C LEU A 21 -7.62 -14.84 -8.73
N LEU A 22 -7.97 -14.76 -7.44
CA LEU A 22 -7.38 -13.78 -6.52
C LEU A 22 -5.87 -13.97 -6.36
N LYS A 23 -5.43 -15.22 -6.17
CA LYS A 23 -4.02 -15.55 -5.99
C LYS A 23 -3.20 -15.30 -7.24
N ASN A 24 -3.64 -15.79 -8.40
CA ASN A 24 -2.83 -15.86 -9.61
C ASN A 24 -3.07 -14.67 -10.53
N LYS A 25 -4.34 -14.38 -10.87
CA LYS A 25 -4.68 -13.31 -11.82
C LYS A 25 -4.49 -11.94 -11.18
N TYR A 26 -4.95 -11.78 -9.95
CA TYR A 26 -4.84 -10.50 -9.25
C TYR A 26 -3.62 -10.42 -8.33
N LYS A 27 -2.80 -11.48 -8.23
CA LYS A 27 -1.53 -11.46 -7.45
C LYS A 27 -1.71 -11.12 -5.96
N LEU A 28 -2.76 -11.62 -5.29
CA LEU A 28 -3.04 -11.33 -3.86
C LEU A 28 -1.81 -11.46 -2.94
N TYR A 29 -0.98 -12.50 -3.15
CA TYR A 29 0.20 -12.71 -2.33
C TYR A 29 1.26 -11.61 -2.49
N GLU A 30 1.46 -11.11 -3.71
CA GLU A 30 2.38 -10.01 -4.01
C GLU A 30 1.94 -8.72 -3.29
N HIS A 31 0.63 -8.42 -3.28
CA HIS A 31 0.12 -7.28 -2.53
C HIS A 31 0.34 -7.43 -1.02
N LEU A 32 0.08 -8.61 -0.45
CA LEU A 32 0.34 -8.87 0.98
C LEU A 32 1.82 -8.74 1.33
N GLN A 33 2.70 -9.23 0.45
CA GLN A 33 4.14 -9.09 0.64
C GLN A 33 4.59 -7.63 0.57
N SER A 34 4.05 -6.86 -0.37
CA SER A 34 4.32 -5.43 -0.52
C SER A 34 3.86 -4.64 0.70
N LEU A 35 2.67 -4.90 1.21
CA LEU A 35 2.16 -4.30 2.44
C LEU A 35 3.11 -4.55 3.62
N ARG A 36 3.60 -5.80 3.77
CA ARG A 36 4.58 -6.14 4.81
C ARG A 36 5.93 -5.42 4.60
N ARG A 37 6.41 -5.31 3.36
CA ARG A 37 7.70 -4.67 3.06
C ARG A 37 7.65 -3.16 3.33
N TYR A 38 6.60 -2.47 2.90
CA TYR A 38 6.56 -1.02 2.90
C TYR A 38 5.77 -0.41 4.07
N LEU A 39 4.57 -0.92 4.37
CA LEU A 39 3.74 -0.36 5.43
C LEU A 39 4.12 -0.90 6.82
N LEU A 40 4.61 -2.13 6.90
CA LEU A 40 5.12 -2.72 8.15
C LEU A 40 6.65 -2.59 8.29
N LEU A 41 7.26 -1.71 7.50
CA LEU A 41 8.67 -1.35 7.58
C LEU A 41 9.65 -2.54 7.41
N GLY A 42 9.25 -3.58 6.67
CA GLY A 42 10.09 -4.75 6.40
C GLY A 42 11.26 -4.48 5.46
N GLN A 43 11.18 -3.44 4.62
CA GLN A 43 12.22 -3.04 3.68
C GLN A 43 13.10 -1.92 4.28
N GLY A 44 13.99 -2.29 5.20
CA GLY A 44 14.69 -1.33 6.05
C GLY A 44 15.61 -0.33 5.33
N ASP A 45 16.22 -0.70 4.21
CA ASP A 45 17.06 0.21 3.42
C ASP A 45 16.24 1.34 2.78
N PHE A 46 15.09 0.98 2.21
CA PHE A 46 14.11 1.91 1.66
C PHE A 46 13.57 2.84 2.75
N ILE A 47 13.05 2.29 3.85
CA ILE A 47 12.43 3.08 4.91
C ILE A 47 13.41 4.05 5.54
N ARG A 48 14.63 3.60 5.83
CA ARG A 48 15.67 4.46 6.41
C ARG A 48 15.97 5.63 5.48
N HIS A 49 16.21 5.35 4.19
CA HIS A 49 16.54 6.40 3.24
C HIS A 49 15.37 7.36 2.99
N LEU A 50 14.14 6.83 2.91
CA LEU A 50 12.93 7.64 2.80
C LEU A 50 12.79 8.60 3.99
N LEU A 51 12.96 8.11 5.22
CA LEU A 51 12.86 8.94 6.43
C LEU A 51 13.96 10.00 6.51
N GLU A 52 15.18 9.69 6.08
CA GLU A 52 16.28 10.67 5.99
C GLU A 52 15.91 11.86 5.07
N LEU A 53 15.26 11.58 3.94
CA LEU A 53 14.82 12.61 2.98
C LEU A 53 13.56 13.35 3.43
N LEU A 54 12.64 12.66 4.11
CA LEU A 54 11.38 13.24 4.60
C LEU A 54 11.59 14.13 5.83
N ALA A 55 12.51 13.79 6.73
CA ALA A 55 12.72 14.52 7.98
C ALA A 55 12.81 16.06 7.84
N PRO A 56 13.60 16.65 6.92
CA PRO A 56 13.64 18.11 6.78
C PRO A 56 12.32 18.72 6.32
N GLU A 57 11.50 17.99 5.55
CA GLU A 57 10.19 18.45 5.10
C GLU A 57 9.13 18.29 6.20
N LEU A 58 9.11 17.15 6.89
CA LEU A 58 8.12 16.85 7.93
C LEU A 58 8.35 17.59 9.25
N ASN A 59 9.56 18.13 9.46
CA ASN A 59 9.86 19.05 10.57
C ASN A 59 9.32 20.47 10.36
N LYS A 60 8.64 20.75 9.24
CA LYS A 60 7.96 22.02 9.00
C LYS A 60 6.50 21.95 9.50
N PRO A 61 5.84 23.10 9.75
CA PRO A 61 4.40 23.12 9.99
C PRO A 61 3.64 22.49 8.83
N ALA A 62 2.55 21.77 9.10
CA ALA A 62 1.76 21.06 8.09
C ALA A 62 1.30 21.97 6.93
N GLU A 63 1.04 23.24 7.21
CA GLU A 63 0.63 24.27 6.23
C GLU A 63 1.67 24.51 5.11
N ASN A 64 2.95 24.25 5.40
CA ASN A 64 4.07 24.53 4.48
C ASN A 64 4.54 23.29 3.71
N ILE A 65 3.85 22.16 3.84
CA ILE A 65 4.25 20.91 3.21
C ILE A 65 3.43 20.70 1.95
N TYR A 66 4.15 20.49 0.84
CA TYR A 66 3.54 20.28 -0.45
C TYR A 66 3.62 18.81 -0.85
N GLY A 67 2.49 18.25 -1.28
CA GLY A 67 2.42 16.84 -1.64
C GLY A 67 3.33 16.44 -2.80
N HIS A 68 3.49 17.30 -3.80
CA HIS A 68 4.40 17.04 -4.92
C HIS A 68 5.86 16.86 -4.48
N THR A 69 6.29 17.58 -3.45
CA THR A 69 7.64 17.43 -2.87
C THR A 69 7.80 16.05 -2.24
N LEU A 70 6.80 15.60 -1.48
CA LEU A 70 6.84 14.27 -0.84
C LEU A 70 6.77 13.14 -1.87
N THR A 71 5.99 13.31 -2.94
CA THR A 71 5.96 12.36 -4.07
C THR A 71 7.32 12.29 -4.75
N ALA A 72 7.97 13.43 -5.00
CA ALA A 72 9.32 13.45 -5.58
C ALA A 72 10.36 12.78 -4.67
N ILE A 73 10.26 12.97 -3.34
CA ILE A 73 11.08 12.29 -2.34
C ILE A 73 10.85 10.77 -2.39
N LEU A 74 9.60 10.32 -2.41
CA LEU A 74 9.26 8.91 -2.50
C LEU A 74 9.88 8.26 -3.74
N GLU A 75 9.70 8.87 -4.91
CA GLU A 75 10.29 8.34 -6.15
C GLU A 75 11.83 8.33 -6.11
N SER A 76 12.44 9.36 -5.53
CA SER A 76 13.90 9.40 -5.35
C SER A 76 14.37 8.27 -4.44
N ALA A 77 13.67 8.03 -3.33
CA ALA A 77 14.00 6.97 -2.39
C ALA A 77 13.88 5.58 -3.04
N ILE A 78 12.85 5.37 -3.88
CA ILE A 78 12.69 4.14 -4.66
C ILE A 78 13.89 3.91 -5.57
N ARG A 79 14.31 4.94 -6.34
CA ARG A 79 15.40 4.83 -7.32
C ARG A 79 16.77 4.51 -6.70
N VAL A 80 17.03 4.97 -5.48
CA VAL A 80 18.36 4.84 -4.82
C VAL A 80 18.48 3.57 -3.98
N THR A 81 17.36 2.90 -3.67
CA THR A 81 17.33 1.74 -2.76
C THR A 81 17.05 0.44 -3.51
N ASN A 82 17.04 -0.71 -2.82
CA ASN A 82 16.69 -1.97 -3.47
C ASN A 82 15.21 -2.06 -3.90
N ALA A 83 14.38 -1.10 -3.48
CA ALA A 83 12.98 -1.01 -3.94
C ALA A 83 12.88 -0.81 -5.47
N GLN A 84 13.92 -0.28 -6.13
CA GLN A 84 13.95 -0.12 -7.59
C GLN A 84 13.76 -1.44 -8.38
N TYR A 85 14.03 -2.59 -7.75
CA TYR A 85 13.93 -3.91 -8.40
C TYR A 85 12.55 -4.56 -8.26
N GLU A 86 11.60 -3.87 -7.63
CA GLU A 86 10.24 -4.38 -7.46
C GLU A 86 9.41 -4.23 -8.72
N ASP A 87 8.31 -4.98 -8.78
CA ASP A 87 7.36 -4.91 -9.88
C ASP A 87 6.80 -3.49 -10.01
N GLU A 88 6.70 -2.99 -11.25
CA GLU A 88 6.25 -1.63 -11.53
C GLU A 88 4.84 -1.36 -11.01
N ASP A 89 3.96 -2.36 -11.00
CA ASP A 89 2.62 -2.25 -10.40
C ASP A 89 2.70 -2.03 -8.89
N THR A 90 3.62 -2.70 -8.19
CA THR A 90 3.84 -2.50 -6.75
C THR A 90 4.31 -1.07 -6.46
N LEU A 91 5.24 -0.56 -7.25
CA LEU A 91 5.78 0.79 -7.07
C LEU A 91 4.75 1.88 -7.37
N LYS A 92 3.91 1.71 -8.40
CA LYS A 92 2.82 2.64 -8.73
C LYS A 92 1.74 2.74 -7.65
N ARG A 93 1.63 1.71 -6.81
CA ARG A 93 0.65 1.65 -5.71
C ARG A 93 1.14 2.32 -4.43
N LEU A 94 2.45 2.47 -4.26
CA LEU A 94 3.01 3.23 -3.15
C LEU A 94 2.80 4.72 -3.39
N ASN A 95 2.12 5.37 -2.47
CA ASN A 95 1.82 6.79 -2.55
C ASN A 95 1.95 7.45 -1.18
N VAL A 96 2.08 8.77 -1.17
CA VAL A 96 2.05 9.60 0.03
C VAL A 96 0.68 10.26 0.12
N SER A 97 0.10 10.31 1.31
CA SER A 97 -1.19 10.94 1.57
C SER A 97 -1.07 11.93 2.74
N PHE A 98 -1.95 12.93 2.73
CA PHE A 98 -2.12 13.88 3.82
C PHE A 98 -3.44 13.64 4.53
N MET A 99 -3.39 13.63 5.85
CA MET A 99 -4.58 13.73 6.68
C MET A 99 -4.99 15.20 6.84
N SER A 100 -6.26 15.45 7.15
CA SER A 100 -6.76 16.79 7.45
C SER A 100 -5.99 17.37 8.64
N HIS A 101 -5.41 18.55 8.46
CA HIS A 101 -4.58 19.21 9.47
C HIS A 101 -5.39 20.23 10.30
N SER A 102 -5.06 20.32 11.59
CA SER A 102 -5.50 21.36 12.51
C SER A 102 -4.42 22.43 12.68
N SER A 103 -4.77 23.60 13.22
CA SER A 103 -3.79 24.65 13.45
C SER A 103 -2.77 24.23 14.52
N GLY A 104 -1.49 24.19 14.15
CA GLY A 104 -0.38 23.79 15.02
C GLY A 104 0.21 22.41 14.73
N ASP A 105 -0.36 21.66 13.79
CA ASP A 105 0.15 20.34 13.40
C ASP A 105 1.49 20.45 12.64
N MET A 106 2.38 19.49 12.89
CA MET A 106 3.62 19.32 12.16
C MET A 106 3.45 18.32 11.02
N GLY A 107 4.39 18.29 10.08
CA GLY A 107 4.33 17.34 8.97
C GLY A 107 4.22 15.88 9.36
N TRP A 108 4.85 15.50 10.47
CA TRP A 108 4.76 14.15 11.03
C TRP A 108 3.34 13.75 11.43
N ASP A 109 2.52 14.71 11.84
CA ASP A 109 1.15 14.44 12.31
C ASP A 109 0.19 14.16 11.15
N VAL A 110 0.51 14.66 9.96
CA VAL A 110 -0.36 14.63 8.78
C VAL A 110 0.12 13.68 7.69
N PHE A 111 1.37 13.25 7.74
CA PHE A 111 1.99 12.38 6.74
C PHE A 111 1.55 10.93 6.89
N SER A 112 1.23 10.29 5.76
CA SER A 112 1.00 8.86 5.68
C SER A 112 1.58 8.26 4.40
N LEU A 113 2.22 7.09 4.52
CA LEU A 113 2.57 6.24 3.38
C LEU A 113 1.41 5.27 3.15
N VAL A 114 0.90 5.23 1.93
CA VAL A 114 -0.30 4.47 1.57
C VAL A 114 0.05 3.49 0.45
N TYR A 115 -0.53 2.29 0.52
CA TYR A 115 -0.51 1.32 -0.57
C TYR A 115 -1.91 1.23 -1.18
N ILE A 116 -2.05 1.74 -2.41
CA ILE A 116 -3.34 1.82 -3.10
C ILE A 116 -3.65 0.45 -3.73
N VAL A 117 -4.71 -0.18 -3.25
CA VAL A 117 -5.26 -1.40 -3.85
C VAL A 117 -6.52 -1.03 -4.63
N ASP A 118 -6.56 -1.41 -5.90
CA ASP A 118 -7.70 -1.20 -6.80
C ASP A 118 -8.20 -2.54 -7.36
N GLY A 119 -9.34 -2.48 -8.06
CA GLY A 119 -9.97 -3.66 -8.65
C GLY A 119 -10.48 -4.68 -7.62
N PRO A 120 -10.59 -5.97 -8.00
CA PRO A 120 -11.24 -6.99 -7.18
C PRO A 120 -10.56 -7.25 -5.83
N ILE A 121 -9.26 -7.01 -5.70
CA ILE A 121 -8.55 -7.18 -4.43
C ILE A 121 -8.90 -6.06 -3.43
N GLY A 122 -9.32 -4.88 -3.91
CA GLY A 122 -9.83 -3.82 -3.04
C GLY A 122 -11.00 -4.27 -2.15
N THR A 123 -11.74 -5.32 -2.55
CA THR A 123 -12.81 -5.91 -1.71
C THR A 123 -12.29 -6.60 -0.45
N ILE A 124 -11.06 -7.09 -0.46
CA ILE A 124 -10.40 -7.74 0.69
C ILE A 124 -9.74 -6.69 1.59
N PHE A 125 -9.09 -5.71 0.98
CA PHE A 125 -8.36 -4.64 1.67
C PHE A 125 -9.20 -3.39 1.86
N GLN A 126 -10.51 -3.52 2.11
CA GLN A 126 -11.46 -2.41 2.26
C GLN A 126 -10.75 -1.15 2.76
N GLN A 127 -10.84 -0.06 1.99
CA GLN A 127 -10.40 1.24 2.47
C GLN A 127 -11.22 1.55 3.72
N THR A 128 -10.64 1.30 4.89
CA THR A 128 -11.07 1.94 6.13
C THR A 128 -10.70 3.41 5.97
N MET A 129 -11.49 4.15 5.19
CA MET A 129 -11.55 5.58 5.39
C MET A 129 -12.25 5.82 6.72
N PRO A 130 -11.65 6.58 7.65
CA PRO A 130 -12.41 7.27 8.67
C PRO A 130 -13.38 8.30 8.07
#